data_AF-A0A1F4T6T8-F1
#
_entry.id   AF-A0A1F4T6T8-F1
#
_cell.length_a   1.000
_cell.length_b   1.000
_cell.length_c   1.000
_cell.angle_alpha   90.00
_cell.angle_beta   90.00
_cell.angle_gamma   90.00
#
_symmetry.space_group_name_H-M   'P 1'
#
loop_
_entity.id
_entity.type
_entity.pdbx_description
1 polymer ?
#
loop_
_entity_poly.entity_id
_entity_poly.type
_entity_poly.pdbx_seq_one_letter_code
_entity_poly.pdbx_strand_id
1 'polypeptide(L)'
;MTNNGQEEKKSGPNLQALGLKSSMEVIDILGLLRIDGEPVVKNDQALLDPKEKARTVIEYFVEKHNLKPGELPYLAAAIKTELKSGRLAWRK
;
A
#
# COMPACT_ATOMS: atom_id res chain seq x y z
N MET A 1 34.05 -19.82 19.84
CA MET A 1 33.00 -19.82 18.81
C MET A 1 31.82 -19.03 19.37
N THR A 2 31.67 -17.77 18.98
CA THR A 2 30.54 -16.93 19.38
C THR A 2 30.00 -16.30 18.11
N ASN A 3 29.06 -16.99 17.47
CA ASN A 3 28.30 -16.45 16.37
C ASN A 3 27.28 -15.47 16.96
N ASN A 4 27.60 -14.17 16.89
CA ASN A 4 26.62 -13.13 17.07
C ASN A 4 25.65 -13.22 15.88
N GLY A 5 24.47 -13.79 16.12
CA GLY A 5 23.35 -13.69 15.20
C GLY A 5 23.00 -12.22 15.03
N GLN A 6 23.47 -11.61 13.94
CA GLN A 6 22.92 -10.35 13.48
C GLN A 6 21.47 -10.63 13.15
N GLU A 7 20.56 -10.16 14.01
CA GLU A 7 19.16 -9.98 13.64
C GLU A 7 19.16 -9.13 12.36
N GLU A 8 18.89 -9.77 11.23
CA GLU A 8 18.59 -9.07 10.00
C GLU A 8 17.40 -8.17 10.31
N LYS A 9 17.66 -6.87 10.53
CA LYS A 9 16.64 -5.84 10.46
C LYS A 9 15.92 -6.06 9.14
N LYS A 10 14.72 -6.63 9.19
CA LYS A 10 13.82 -6.79 8.06
C LYS A 10 13.47 -5.39 7.59
N SER A 11 14.39 -4.79 6.85
CA SER A 11 14.24 -3.49 6.23
C SER A 11 13.15 -3.71 5.20
N GLY A 12 12.01 -3.04 5.41
CA GLY A 12 10.95 -3.02 4.42
C GLY A 12 11.48 -2.52 3.07
N PRO A 13 10.70 -2.68 2.00
CA PRO A 13 11.11 -2.23 0.67
C PRO A 13 11.55 -0.76 0.68
N ASN A 14 12.60 -0.44 -0.08
CA ASN A 14 13.08 0.93 -0.24
C ASN A 14 12.05 1.74 -1.04
N LEU A 15 11.23 2.52 -0.34
CA LEU A 15 10.15 3.30 -0.94
C LEU A 15 10.67 4.30 -1.98
N GLN A 16 11.82 4.95 -1.72
CA GLN A 16 12.38 5.92 -2.65
C GLN A 16 12.82 5.25 -3.96
N ALA A 17 13.40 4.05 -3.89
CA ALA A 17 13.73 3.26 -5.07
C ALA A 17 12.49 2.85 -5.88
N LEU A 18 11.35 2.66 -5.20
CA LEU A 18 10.05 2.40 -5.83
C LEU A 18 9.36 3.69 -6.33
N GLY A 19 9.99 4.85 -6.19
CA GLY A 19 9.40 6.15 -6.54
C GLY A 19 8.26 6.58 -5.63
N LEU A 20 8.20 6.03 -4.41
CA LEU A 20 7.25 6.35 -3.36
C LEU A 20 7.88 7.26 -2.30
N LYS A 21 7.12 8.28 -1.88
CA LYS A 21 7.55 9.35 -0.96
C LYS A 21 7.48 8.91 0.50
N SER A 22 6.51 8.08 0.86
CA SER A 22 6.27 7.66 2.23
C SER A 22 5.37 6.43 2.28
N SER A 23 5.31 5.78 3.45
CA SER A 23 4.35 4.71 3.71
C SER A 23 2.91 5.19 3.58
N MET A 24 2.62 6.46 3.92
CA MET A 24 1.28 7.02 3.76
C MET A 24 0.90 7.14 2.28
N GLU A 25 1.85 7.45 1.38
CA GLU A 25 1.56 7.46 -0.06
C GLU A 25 1.14 6.06 -0.57
N VAL A 26 1.72 4.99 -0.02
CA VAL A 26 1.27 3.61 -0.31
C VAL A 26 -0.20 3.44 0.07
N ILE A 27 -0.55 3.84 1.30
CA ILE A 27 -1.93 3.75 1.81
C ILE A 27 -2.88 4.62 0.99
N ASP A 28 -2.46 5.81 0.59
CA ASP A 28 -3.29 6.71 -0.21
C ASP A 28 -3.58 6.13 -1.59
N ILE A 29 -2.56 5.62 -2.29
CA ILE A 29 -2.73 5.01 -3.62
C ILE A 29 -3.67 3.81 -3.54
N LEU A 30 -3.44 2.91 -2.58
CA LEU A 30 -4.21 1.69 -2.42
C LEU A 30 -5.63 1.96 -1.92
N GLY A 31 -5.80 2.91 -1.01
CA GLY A 31 -7.10 3.28 -0.44
C GLY A 31 -8.04 3.99 -1.42
N LEU A 32 -7.50 4.57 -2.50
CA LEU A 32 -8.30 5.19 -3.56
C LEU A 32 -8.84 4.19 -4.58
N LEU A 33 -8.44 2.92 -4.52
CA LEU A 33 -8.88 1.92 -5.48
C LEU A 33 -10.33 1.52 -5.26
N ARG A 34 -10.97 1.16 -6.38
CA ARG A 34 -12.19 0.36 -6.40
C ARG A 34 -11.87 -0.97 -7.06
N ILE A 35 -12.14 -2.07 -6.37
CA ILE A 35 -11.92 -3.43 -6.86
C ILE A 35 -13.29 -4.08 -6.99
N ASP A 36 -13.60 -4.61 -8.17
CA ASP A 36 -14.90 -5.18 -8.51
C ASP A 36 -16.09 -4.25 -8.23
N GLY A 37 -15.86 -2.94 -8.39
CA GLY A 37 -16.87 -1.90 -8.15
C GLY A 37 -16.99 -1.44 -6.68
N GLU A 38 -16.33 -2.12 -5.74
CA GLU A 38 -16.33 -1.74 -4.32
C GLU A 38 -15.11 -0.88 -3.95
N PRO A 39 -15.27 0.21 -3.20
CA PRO A 39 -14.13 0.96 -2.68
C PRO A 39 -13.39 0.16 -1.59
N VAL A 40 -12.05 0.24 -1.61
CA VAL A 40 -11.19 -0.37 -0.58
C VAL A 40 -11.53 0.21 0.81
N VAL A 41 -11.62 1.54 0.91
CA VAL A 41 -12.07 2.23 2.12
C VAL A 41 -13.54 2.61 1.93
N LYS A 42 -14.44 1.93 2.66
CA LYS A 42 -15.90 2.15 2.56
C LYS A 42 -16.41 3.28 3.44
N ASN A 43 -15.71 3.58 4.54
CA ASN A 43 -16.12 4.57 5.52
C ASN A 43 -15.40 5.90 5.26
N ASP A 44 -16.14 6.94 4.88
CA ASP A 44 -15.59 8.28 4.65
C ASP A 44 -14.89 8.86 5.89
N GLN A 45 -15.32 8.45 7.08
CA GLN A 45 -14.70 8.86 8.34
C GLN A 45 -13.32 8.22 8.53
N ALA A 46 -13.11 7.01 8.01
CA ALA A 46 -11.81 6.37 7.97
C ALA A 46 -10.85 7.05 6.97
N LEU A 47 -11.34 7.85 6.01
CA LEU A 47 -10.47 8.66 5.15
C LEU A 47 -9.84 9.84 5.91
N LEU A 48 -10.46 10.28 7.00
CA LEU A 48 -10.03 11.43 7.79
C LEU A 48 -9.07 11.06 8.93
N ASP A 49 -9.05 9.80 9.36
CA ASP A 49 -8.08 9.27 10.33
C ASP A 49 -6.99 8.46 9.60
N PRO A 50 -5.73 8.96 9.54
CA PRO A 50 -4.65 8.26 8.85
C PRO A 50 -4.34 6.87 9.39
N LYS A 51 -4.55 6.62 10.70
CA LYS A 51 -4.32 5.31 11.29
C LYS A 51 -5.41 4.34 10.88
N GLU A 52 -6.66 4.78 10.95
CA GLU A 52 -7.81 3.96 10.57
C GLU A 52 -7.82 3.66 9.06
N LYS A 53 -7.43 4.65 8.24
CA LYS A 53 -7.19 4.45 6.81
C LYS A 53 -6.15 3.38 6.55
N ALA A 54 -4.98 3.49 7.19
CA ALA A 54 -3.89 2.54 7.02
C ALA A 54 -4.31 1.13 7.45
N ARG A 55 -4.99 1.02 8.60
CA ARG A 55 -5.54 -0.24 9.10
C ARG A 55 -6.50 -0.86 8.10
N THR A 56 -7.51 -0.11 7.66
CA THR A 56 -8.53 -0.56 6.70
C THR A 56 -7.90 -1.04 5.39
N VAL A 57 -6.95 -0.29 4.84
CA VAL A 57 -6.26 -0.67 3.60
C VAL A 57 -5.46 -1.94 3.78
N ILE A 58 -4.65 -2.03 4.85
CA ILE A 58 -3.82 -3.21 5.11
C ILE A 58 -4.72 -4.44 5.32
N GLU A 59 -5.74 -4.35 6.18
CA GLU A 59 -6.70 -5.44 6.42
C GLU A 59 -7.38 -5.87 5.13
N TYR A 60 -7.84 -4.93 4.30
CA TYR A 60 -8.49 -5.24 3.02
C TYR A 60 -7.58 -6.08 2.10
N PHE A 61 -6.33 -5.66 1.89
CA PHE A 61 -5.42 -6.37 0.98
C PHE A 61 -4.87 -7.68 1.56
N VAL A 62 -4.66 -7.73 2.87
CA VAL A 62 -4.19 -8.95 3.54
C VAL A 62 -5.29 -10.00 3.59
N GLU A 63 -6.51 -9.62 4.00
CA GLU A 63 -7.58 -10.59 4.22
C GLU A 63 -8.33 -10.95 2.93
N LYS A 64 -8.66 -9.96 2.08
CA LYS A 64 -9.44 -10.23 0.87
C LYS A 64 -8.60 -10.65 -0.33
N HIS A 65 -7.34 -10.22 -0.38
CA HIS A 65 -6.46 -10.45 -1.52
C HIS A 65 -5.21 -11.26 -1.17
N ASN A 66 -5.09 -11.73 0.09
CA ASN A 66 -4.00 -12.59 0.55
C ASN A 66 -2.59 -12.03 0.30
N LEU A 67 -2.45 -10.70 0.33
CA LEU A 67 -1.16 -10.03 0.17
C LEU A 67 -0.45 -9.88 1.52
N LYS A 68 0.87 -10.00 1.53
CA LYS A 68 1.67 -9.68 2.71
C LYS A 68 1.85 -8.16 2.83
N PRO A 69 1.94 -7.59 4.04
CA PRO A 69 2.17 -6.15 4.22
C PRO A 69 3.39 -5.61 3.45
N GLY A 70 4.44 -6.42 3.30
CA GLY A 70 5.64 -6.06 2.55
C GLY A 70 5.46 -5.99 1.02
N GLU A 71 4.36 -6.53 0.48
CA GLU A 71 4.04 -6.51 -0.95
C GLU A 71 3.28 -5.24 -1.35
N LEU A 72 2.62 -4.59 -0.39
CA LEU A 72 1.80 -3.40 -0.63
C LEU A 72 2.58 -2.23 -1.29
N PRO A 73 3.85 -1.94 -0.92
CA PRO A 73 4.61 -0.89 -1.59
C PRO A 73 4.89 -1.18 -3.07
N TYR A 74 5.12 -2.44 -3.43
CA TYR A 74 5.33 -2.82 -4.83
C TYR A 74 4.05 -2.65 -5.65
N LEU A 75 2.91 -3.05 -5.08
CA LEU A 75 1.61 -2.86 -5.71
C LEU A 75 1.30 -1.38 -5.92
N ALA A 76 1.50 -0.54 -4.90
CA ALA A 76 1.29 0.90 -5.00
C ALA A 76 2.20 1.54 -6.06
N ALA A 77 3.46 1.11 -6.16
CA ALA A 77 4.39 1.59 -7.18
C ALA A 77 3.95 1.21 -8.61
N ALA A 78 3.46 -0.01 -8.81
CA ALA A 78 2.93 -0.45 -10.09
C ALA A 78 1.72 0.40 -10.50
N ILE A 79 0.75 0.59 -9.61
CA ILE A 79 -0.44 1.42 -9.86
C ILE A 79 -0.03 2.86 -10.18
N LYS A 80 0.87 3.45 -9.39
CA LYS A 80 1.38 4.82 -9.64
C LYS A 80 2.00 4.96 -11.02
N THR A 81 2.72 3.95 -11.47
CA THR A 81 3.35 3.92 -12.78
C THR A 81 2.30 3.88 -13.89
N GLU A 82 1.31 2.99 -13.77
CA GLU A 82 0.21 2.89 -14.73
C GLU A 82 -0.62 4.18 -14.81
N LEU A 83 -0.92 4.81 -13.67
CA LEU A 83 -1.59 6.12 -13.58
C LEU A 83 -0.80 7.21 -14.29
N LYS A 84 0.52 7.29 -14.04
CA LYS A 84 1.40 8.25 -14.73
C LYS A 84 1.47 8.02 -16.23
N SER A 85 1.39 6.76 -16.65
CA SER A 85 1.41 6.40 -18.08
C SER A 85 0.06 6.63 -18.78
N GLY A 86 -0.99 6.99 -18.05
CA GLY A 86 -2.35 7.16 -18.58
C GLY A 86 -3.07 5.85 -18.93
N ARG A 87 -2.46 4.69 -18.65
CA ARG A 87 -3.07 3.37 -18.85
C ARG A 87 -4.17 3.07 -17.82
N LEU A 88 -4.03 3.63 -16.62
CA LEU A 88 -5.09 3.73 -15.64
C LEU A 88 -5.63 5.15 -15.64
N ALA A 89 -6.90 5.31 -16.01
CA ALA A 89 -7.60 6.58 -15.87
C ALA A 89 -8.36 6.60 -14.54
N TRP A 90 -8.21 7.68 -13.79
CA TRP A 90 -9.15 8.00 -12.72
C TRP A 90 -10.53 8.16 -13.36
N ARG A 91 -11.46 7.24 -13.11
CA ARG A 91 -12.85 7.47 -13.51
C ARG A 91 -13.36 8.65 -12.67
N LYS A 92 -13.80 9.71 -13.37
CA LYS A 92 -14.49 10.86 -12.77
C LYS A 92 -15.75 10.42 -12.05
#